data_AF-A7AS88-F1
#
_entry.id   AF-A7AS88-F1
#
_cell.length_a   1.000
_cell.length_b   1.000
_cell.length_c   1.000
_cell.angle_alpha   90.00
_cell.angle_beta   90.00
_cell.angle_gamma   90.00
#
_symmetry.space_group_name_H-M   'P 1'
#
loop_
_entity.id
_entity.type
_entity.pdbx_description
1 polymer ?
#
loop_
_entity_poly.entity_id
_entity_poly.type
_entity_poly.pdbx_seq_one_letter_code
_entity_poly.pdbx_strand_id
1 'polypeptide(L)' 'MYLKYYLDADGKRVYTIANAGPNGEPTLSAHPARFSPEDKYSKHRIALKKRFNLLMK' A
#
# COMPACT_ATOMS: atom_id res chain seq x y z
N MET A 1 -6.45 -10.20 -5.99
CA MET A 1 -5.12 -10.85 -6.08
C MET A 1 -4.83 -11.60 -4.79
N TYR A 2 -4.27 -12.80 -4.91
CA TYR A 2 -3.98 -13.67 -3.77
C TYR A 2 -2.62 -13.39 -3.11
N LEU A 3 -1.67 -12.81 -3.84
CA LEU A 3 -0.35 -12.52 -3.29
C LEU A 3 -0.42 -11.32 -2.34
N LYS A 4 0.02 -11.56 -1.11
CA LYS A 4 0.08 -10.59 -0.03
C LYS A 4 1.48 -10.52 0.56
N TYR A 5 1.72 -9.55 1.43
CA TYR A 5 2.97 -9.44 2.16
C TYR A 5 2.78 -8.77 3.53
N TYR A 6 3.73 -9.01 4.42
CA TYR A 6 3.97 -8.19 5.62
C TYR A 6 5.43 -7.69 5.59
N LEU A 7 5.76 -6.77 6.48
CA LEU A 7 7.12 -6.24 6.61
C LEU A 7 7.83 -6.94 7.77
N ASP A 8 9.04 -7.41 7.54
CA ASP A 8 9.91 -7.91 8.61
C ASP A 8 10.54 -6.75 9.40
N ALA A 9 11.37 -7.08 10.40
CA ALA A 9 12.05 -6.10 11.24
C ALA A 9 12.98 -5.16 10.46
N ASP A 10 13.49 -5.60 9.30
CA ASP A 10 14.35 -4.83 8.41
C ASP A 10 13.55 -4.01 7.39
N GLY A 11 12.21 -4.08 7.43
CA GLY A 11 11.32 -3.40 6.50
C GLY A 11 11.26 -4.05 5.11
N LYS A 12 11.73 -5.28 4.97
CA LYS A 12 11.66 -6.06 3.73
C LYS A 12 10.33 -6.82 3.65
N ARG A 13 9.84 -6.99 2.43
CA ARG A 13 8.59 -7.69 2.17
C ARG A 13 8.78 -9.20 2.30
N VAL A 14 7.98 -9.83 3.16
CA VAL A 14 7.83 -11.28 3.22
C VAL A 14 6.48 -11.64 2.61
N TYR A 15 6.52 -12.42 1.52
CA TYR A 15 5.34 -12.75 0.73
C TYR A 15 4.57 -13.94 1.30
N THR A 16 3.25 -13.89 1.21
CA THR A 16 2.35 -14.93 1.69
C THR A 16 1.01 -14.90 0.96
N ILE A 17 0.21 -15.95 1.10
CA ILE A 17 -1.20 -16.01 0.67
C ILE A 17 -2.14 -15.86 1.88
N ALA A 18 -1.60 -16.00 3.09
CA ALA A 18 -2.36 -15.88 4.34
C ALA A 18 -2.87 -14.45 4.55
N ASN A 19 -3.98 -14.31 5.29
CA ASN A 19 -4.55 -13.01 5.62
C ASN A 19 -3.85 -12.33 6.80
N ALA A 20 -3.19 -13.10 7.67
CA ALA A 20 -2.44 -12.62 8.83
C ALA A 20 -0.98 -13.04 8.75
N GLY A 21 -0.09 -12.19 9.24
CA GLY A 21 1.32 -12.48 9.43
C GLY A 21 1.58 -13.32 10.69
N PRO A 22 2.86 -13.68 10.95
CA PRO A 22 3.24 -14.57 12.05
C PRO A 22 2.83 -14.06 13.44
N ASN A 23 2.71 -12.76 13.65
CA ASN A 23 2.29 -12.17 14.93
C ASN A 23 0.81 -11.73 14.93
N GLY A 24 0.03 -12.15 13.93
CA GLY A 24 -1.37 -11.78 13.78
C GLY A 24 -1.63 -10.44 13.09
N GLU A 25 -0.59 -9.76 12.61
CA GLU A 25 -0.72 -8.50 11.87
C GLU A 25 -1.41 -8.69 10.51
N PRO A 26 -2.22 -7.73 10.06
CA PRO A 26 -2.90 -7.85 8.77
C PRO A 26 -1.89 -7.76 7.61
N THR A 27 -2.03 -8.66 6.65
CA THR A 27 -1.22 -8.65 5.43
C THR A 27 -1.76 -7.66 4.38
N LEU A 28 -0.86 -7.08 3.59
CA LEU A 28 -1.17 -6.11 2.55
C LEU A 28 -1.13 -6.75 1.16
N SER A 29 -1.91 -6.23 0.21
CA SER A 29 -1.83 -6.66 -1.20
C SER A 29 -0.42 -6.39 -1.75
N ALA A 30 0.22 -7.41 -2.32
CA ALA A 30 1.53 -7.26 -2.96
C ALA A 30 1.50 -6.43 -4.25
N HIS A 31 0.32 -6.18 -4.77
CA HIS A 31 0.11 -5.54 -6.06
C HIS A 31 -0.29 -4.07 -5.90
N PRO A 32 0.14 -3.20 -6.83
CA PRO A 32 -0.22 -1.79 -6.80
C PRO A 32 -1.72 -1.58 -7.03
N ALA A 33 -2.22 -0.42 -6.59
CA ALA A 33 -3.55 0.03 -6.95
C ALA A 33 -3.66 0.20 -8.48
N ARG A 34 -4.84 -0.08 -9.04
CA ARG A 34 -5.10 0.04 -10.48
C ARG A 34 -4.89 1.48 -10.94
N PHE A 35 -4.11 1.68 -12.01
CA PHE A 35 -4.01 2.96 -12.69
C PHE A 35 -5.23 3.21 -13.59
N SER A 36 -5.71 4.45 -13.61
CA SER A 36 -6.82 4.89 -14.47
C SER A 36 -6.49 6.28 -15.01
N PRO A 37 -6.51 6.51 -16.34
CA PRO A 37 -6.20 7.82 -16.91
C PRO A 37 -7.13 8.94 -16.43
N GLU A 38 -8.42 8.65 -16.26
CA GLU A 38 -9.43 9.65 -15.87
C GLU A 38 -9.33 10.10 -14.40
N ASP A 39 -8.80 9.25 -13.52
CA ASP A 39 -8.65 9.47 -12.06
C ASP A 39 -9.49 10.61 -11.45
N LYS A 40 -10.79 10.35 -11.31
CA LYS A 40 -11.80 11.30 -10.79
C LYS A 40 -11.45 11.91 -9.43
N TYR A 41 -10.66 11.21 -8.61
CA TYR A 41 -10.30 11.63 -7.26
C TYR A 41 -8.86 12.19 -7.13
N SER A 42 -8.21 12.50 -8.26
CA SER A 42 -6.87 13.09 -8.32
C SER A 42 -6.69 14.31 -7.40
N LYS A 43 -7.64 15.26 -7.42
CA LYS A 43 -7.62 16.46 -6.57
C LYS A 43 -7.55 16.12 -5.08
N HIS A 44 -8.37 15.18 -4.62
CA HIS A 44 -8.42 14.74 -3.22
C HIS A 44 -7.11 14.05 -2.82
N ARG A 45 -6.57 13.18 -3.68
CA ARG A 45 -5.30 12.49 -3.41
C ARG A 45 -4.13 13.49 -3.28
N ILE A 46 -4.07 14.49 -4.17
CA ILE A 46 -3.01 15.52 -4.13
C ILE A 46 -3.15 16.37 -2.86
N ALA A 47 -4.36 16.82 -2.50
CA ALA A 47 -4.59 17.59 -1.29
C ALA A 47 -4.16 16.83 -0.03
N LEU A 48 -4.48 15.54 0.07
CA LEU A 48 -4.07 14.68 1.17
C LEU A 48 -2.54 14.55 1.25
N LYS A 49 -1.88 14.29 0.12
CA LYS A 49 -0.41 14.20 0.06
C LYS A 49 0.26 15.51 0.49
N LYS A 50 -0.27 16.66 0.08
CA LYS A 50 0.22 17.98 0.50
C LYS A 50 0.07 18.19 2.01
N ARG A 51 -1.09 17.84 2.59
CA ARG A 51 -1.36 17.98 4.03
C ARG A 51 -0.34 17.23 4.91
N PHE A 52 0.09 16.05 4.47
CA PHE A 52 1.04 15.21 5.21
C PHE A 52 2.50 15.34 4.72
N ASN A 53 2.82 16.37 3.92
CA ASN A 53 4.15 16.57 3.34
C ASN A 53 4.71 15.34 2.60
N LEU A 54 3.83 14.56 1.96
CA LEU A 54 4.16 13.36 1.16
C LEU A 54 4.31 13.67 -0.34
N LEU A 55 4.08 14.92 -0.74
CA LEU A 55 4.33 15.36 -2.11
C LEU A 55 5.81 15.78 -2.18
N MET A 56 6.64 14.99 -2.87
CA MET A 56 8.00 15.42 -3.19
C MET A 56 7.94 16.70 -4.03
N LYS A 57 8.81 17.68 -3.70
CA LYS A 57 9.01 18.88 -4.52
C LYS A 57 9.77 18.53 -5.79
#